data_AF-A0A969TYI3-F1
#
_entry.id   AF-A0A969TYI3-F1
#
_cell.length_a   1.000
_cell.length_b   1.000
_cell.length_c   1.000
_cell.angle_alpha   90.00
_cell.angle_beta   90.00
_cell.angle_gamma   90.00
#
_symmetry.space_group_name_H-M   'P 1'
#
loop_
_entity.id
_entity.type
_entity.pdbx_description
1 polymer ?
#
loop_
_entity_poly.entity_id
_entity_poly.type
_entity_poly.pdbx_seq_one_letter_code
_entity_poly.pdbx_strand_id
1 'polypeptide(L)'
;EHLVIDKILDYRTLSKLKSTYVDALPALVCPKTQRVHTDFNQTVTATGRLSSSNPNLQNIPIRTEFSRKIRQAFIPESGWLLVSADYSQIELRILAHLSQEPVLVEAYCQGEDVHSVTAKIVFDRDEITPQERNLGKTINFGVIYGMGAQRFARSSGLSVELGKDFIEKYRQKYARVFAYLEKMKKEAIADGYVTTIFGRRRYFDFASDHLNKLRGCNPDDIKLNELKPNNTDAQLLRAAANAPIQGSSADIIKIATIKLHQILQSKQARLLLQVHDELIFEVPSEEWEELQPQIKSTMENAVNLSVPLVVDVRAGKNWMDAK
;
A
#
# COMPACT_ATOMS: atom_id res chain seq x y z
N GLU A 1 32.28 0.56 -11.46
CA GLU A 1 31.24 1.22 -12.27
C GLU A 1 31.69 1.16 -13.73
N HIS A 2 30.85 0.67 -14.64
CA HIS A 2 31.20 0.52 -16.07
C HIS A 2 29.99 0.91 -16.93
N LEU A 3 30.18 1.70 -17.99
CA LEU A 3 29.10 2.26 -18.84
C LEU A 3 28.14 1.20 -19.40
N VAL A 4 28.66 -0.02 -19.64
CA VAL A 4 27.84 -1.16 -20.10
C VAL A 4 26.72 -1.52 -19.12
N ILE A 5 26.91 -1.31 -17.81
CA ILE A 5 25.95 -1.67 -16.77
C ILE A 5 24.67 -0.86 -16.96
N ASP A 6 24.79 0.45 -17.16
CA ASP A 6 23.64 1.33 -17.38
C ASP A 6 22.91 0.98 -18.68
N LYS A 7 23.65 0.67 -19.75
CA LYS A 7 23.05 0.21 -21.01
C LYS A 7 22.30 -1.11 -20.88
N ILE A 8 22.80 -2.05 -20.07
CA ILE A 8 22.11 -3.31 -19.78
C ILE A 8 20.84 -3.04 -18.97
N LEU A 9 20.87 -2.13 -17.99
CA LEU A 9 19.70 -1.75 -17.19
C LEU A 9 18.62 -1.07 -18.05
N ASP A 10 19.02 -0.17 -18.94
CA ASP A 10 18.13 0.48 -19.92
C ASP A 10 17.50 -0.56 -20.86
N TYR A 11 18.32 -1.43 -21.46
CA TYR A 11 17.83 -2.49 -22.34
C TYR A 11 16.84 -3.40 -21.63
N ARG A 12 17.16 -3.87 -20.41
CA ARG A 12 16.26 -4.73 -19.62
C ARG A 12 14.94 -4.04 -19.31
N THR A 13 14.98 -2.74 -18.99
CA THR A 13 13.78 -1.96 -18.69
C THR A 13 12.91 -1.82 -19.94
N LEU A 14 13.47 -1.34 -21.05
CA LEU A 14 12.72 -1.13 -22.29
C LEU A 14 12.22 -2.42 -22.91
N SER A 15 13.05 -3.47 -22.94
CA SER A 15 12.68 -4.79 -23.43
C SER A 15 11.49 -5.35 -22.64
N LYS A 16 11.53 -5.28 -21.30
CA LYS A 16 10.42 -5.69 -20.44
C LYS A 16 9.15 -4.88 -20.71
N LEU A 17 9.26 -3.55 -20.82
CA LEU A 17 8.10 -2.69 -21.09
C LEU A 17 7.46 -2.99 -22.45
N LYS A 18 8.28 -3.20 -23.48
CA LYS A 18 7.83 -3.57 -24.82
C LYS A 18 7.12 -4.92 -24.81
N SER A 19 7.79 -5.96 -24.33
CA SER A 19 7.27 -7.33 -24.38
C SER A 19 6.05 -7.54 -23.49
N THR A 20 6.02 -6.92 -22.31
CA THR A 20 4.97 -7.15 -21.29
C THR A 20 3.72 -6.33 -21.56
N TYR A 21 3.86 -5.13 -22.14
CA TYR A 21 2.75 -4.19 -22.28
C TYR A 21 2.50 -3.77 -23.72
N VAL A 22 3.50 -3.21 -24.41
CA VAL A 22 3.31 -2.59 -25.73
C VAL A 22 2.90 -3.62 -26.79
N ASP A 23 3.54 -4.78 -26.81
CA ASP A 23 3.23 -5.84 -27.77
C ASP A 23 2.06 -6.71 -27.28
N ALA A 24 2.03 -7.01 -25.97
CA ALA A 24 1.10 -7.99 -25.42
C ALA A 24 -0.33 -7.45 -25.26
N LEU A 25 -0.52 -6.22 -24.78
CA LEU A 25 -1.87 -5.69 -24.51
C LEU A 25 -2.75 -5.58 -25.77
N PRO A 26 -2.24 -5.07 -26.92
CA PRO A 26 -3.03 -5.03 -28.15
C PRO A 26 -3.46 -6.43 -28.62
N ALA A 27 -2.60 -7.44 -28.44
CA ALA A 27 -2.91 -8.83 -28.80
C ALA A 27 -3.98 -9.48 -27.88
N LEU A 28 -4.23 -8.90 -26.70
CA LEU A 28 -5.22 -9.38 -25.72
C LEU A 28 -6.57 -8.66 -25.82
N VAL A 29 -6.77 -7.80 -26.82
CA VAL A 29 -8.06 -7.14 -27.03
C VAL A 29 -9.12 -8.16 -27.42
N CYS A 30 -10.21 -8.22 -26.66
CA CYS A 30 -11.34 -9.09 -26.96
C CYS A 30 -12.08 -8.60 -28.21
N PRO A 31 -12.23 -9.41 -29.27
CA PRO A 31 -12.88 -8.97 -30.50
C PRO A 31 -14.35 -8.56 -30.33
N LYS A 32 -15.06 -9.12 -29.33
CA LYS A 32 -16.48 -8.82 -29.11
C LYS A 32 -16.70 -7.47 -28.44
N THR A 33 -15.86 -7.11 -27.48
CA THR A 33 -16.03 -5.88 -26.69
C THR A 33 -15.08 -4.77 -27.12
N GLN A 34 -14.06 -5.08 -27.93
CA GLN A 34 -12.97 -4.17 -28.30
C GLN A 34 -12.25 -3.59 -27.06
N ARG A 35 -12.14 -4.39 -25.99
CA ARG A 35 -11.50 -4.02 -24.70
C ARG A 35 -10.60 -5.14 -24.21
N VAL A 36 -9.62 -4.77 -23.39
CA VAL A 36 -8.80 -5.72 -22.62
C VAL A 36 -9.57 -6.09 -21.35
N HIS A 37 -9.64 -7.39 -21.05
CA HIS A 37 -10.28 -7.91 -19.83
C HIS A 37 -9.21 -8.52 -18.95
N THR A 38 -9.29 -8.27 -17.64
CA THR A 38 -8.39 -8.85 -16.64
C THR A 38 -9.18 -9.74 -15.69
N ASP A 39 -8.52 -10.75 -15.15
CA ASP A 39 -9.06 -11.59 -14.09
C ASP A 39 -8.71 -11.00 -12.72
N PHE A 40 -9.73 -10.59 -11.95
CA PHE A 40 -9.56 -10.27 -10.54
C PHE A 40 -9.72 -11.51 -9.68
N ASN A 41 -8.61 -12.00 -9.15
CA ASN A 41 -8.54 -13.22 -8.35
C ASN A 41 -8.80 -12.87 -6.87
N GLN A 42 -9.88 -13.42 -6.32
CA GLN A 42 -10.35 -13.07 -4.98
C GLN A 42 -9.71 -13.88 -3.84
N THR A 43 -9.20 -15.08 -4.13
CA THR A 43 -8.77 -16.08 -3.13
C THR A 43 -7.28 -16.46 -3.23
N VAL A 44 -6.45 -15.63 -3.89
CA VAL A 44 -5.03 -15.95 -4.14
C VAL A 44 -4.08 -15.37 -3.08
N THR A 45 -4.32 -14.16 -2.59
CA THR A 45 -3.34 -13.48 -1.73
C THR A 45 -3.54 -13.80 -0.25
N ALA A 46 -2.43 -13.95 0.49
CA ALA A 46 -2.44 -14.27 1.92
C ALA A 46 -3.00 -13.15 2.82
N THR A 47 -3.08 -11.92 2.31
CA THR A 47 -3.57 -10.75 3.06
C THR A 47 -4.98 -10.34 2.65
N GLY A 48 -5.60 -11.04 1.69
CA GLY A 48 -6.95 -10.75 1.24
C GLY A 48 -7.06 -9.64 0.19
N ARG A 49 -5.94 -9.11 -0.33
CA ARG A 49 -5.92 -8.27 -1.54
C ARG A 49 -6.45 -9.05 -2.76
N LEU A 50 -7.08 -8.35 -3.70
CA LEU A 50 -7.27 -8.90 -5.04
C LEU A 50 -5.93 -8.92 -5.76
N SER A 51 -5.70 -9.94 -6.60
CA SER A 51 -4.63 -9.94 -7.59
C SER A 51 -5.20 -9.94 -8.99
N SER A 52 -4.47 -9.35 -9.93
CA SER A 52 -4.87 -9.28 -11.35
C SER A 52 -4.00 -10.20 -12.22
N SER A 53 -4.63 -10.93 -13.15
CA SER A 53 -3.96 -11.79 -14.14
C SER A 53 -4.65 -11.73 -15.50
N ASN A 54 -3.98 -12.23 -16.53
CA ASN A 54 -4.51 -12.39 -17.90
C ASN A 54 -5.23 -11.17 -18.50
N PRO A 55 -4.61 -9.97 -18.59
CA PRO A 55 -3.27 -9.60 -18.14
C PRO A 55 -3.29 -8.99 -16.73
N ASN A 56 -2.12 -8.86 -16.10
CA ASN A 56 -2.02 -8.17 -14.81
C ASN A 56 -2.06 -6.64 -15.00
N LEU A 57 -3.22 -6.04 -14.78
CA LEU A 57 -3.47 -4.60 -14.87
C LEU A 57 -3.21 -3.84 -13.55
N GLN A 58 -2.84 -4.53 -12.46
CA GLN A 58 -2.40 -3.86 -11.23
C GLN A 58 -0.94 -3.38 -11.32
N ASN A 59 -0.14 -3.96 -12.21
CA ASN A 59 1.29 -3.68 -12.34
C ASN A 59 1.63 -2.73 -13.51
N ILE A 60 0.66 -1.99 -14.05
CA ILE A 60 0.91 -1.04 -15.13
C ILE A 60 1.90 0.04 -14.65
N PRO A 61 3.03 0.26 -15.34
CA PRO A 61 4.15 1.05 -14.84
C PRO A 61 3.83 2.57 -14.88
N ILE A 62 4.49 3.38 -14.04
CA ILE A 62 4.26 4.85 -13.95
C ILE A 62 5.54 5.70 -13.79
N ARG A 63 6.66 5.08 -13.41
CA ARG A 63 7.84 5.80 -12.89
C ARG A 63 8.60 6.62 -13.93
N THR A 64 8.75 6.12 -15.14
CA THR A 64 9.51 6.76 -16.24
C THR A 64 8.56 7.44 -17.23
N GLU A 65 9.06 8.41 -17.98
CA GLU A 65 8.30 9.07 -19.05
C GLU A 65 7.70 8.04 -20.02
N PHE A 66 8.48 7.03 -20.44
CA PHE A 66 7.99 5.98 -21.31
C PHE A 66 6.87 5.14 -20.66
N SER A 67 6.98 4.83 -19.36
CA SER A 67 5.90 4.12 -18.67
C SER A 67 4.60 4.94 -18.53
N ARG A 68 4.73 6.27 -18.43
CA ARG A 68 3.56 7.17 -18.44
C ARG A 68 2.83 7.11 -19.78
N LYS A 69 3.57 7.00 -20.89
CA LYS A 69 2.98 6.79 -22.24
C LYS A 69 2.19 5.48 -22.34
N ILE A 70 2.64 4.41 -21.67
CA ILE A 70 1.87 3.16 -21.58
C ILE A 70 0.55 3.38 -20.83
N ARG A 71 0.55 4.11 -19.71
CA ARG A 71 -0.69 4.47 -19.00
C ARG A 71 -1.63 5.35 -19.82
N GLN A 72 -1.09 6.25 -20.65
CA GLN A 72 -1.90 7.08 -21.56
C GLN A 72 -2.69 6.26 -22.58
N ALA A 73 -2.27 5.02 -22.88
CA ALA A 73 -3.00 4.14 -23.79
C ALA A 73 -4.29 3.55 -23.18
N PHE A 74 -4.49 3.68 -21.86
CA PHE A 74 -5.73 3.30 -21.19
C PHE A 74 -6.69 4.49 -21.22
N ILE A 75 -7.59 4.45 -22.20
CA ILE A 75 -8.57 5.51 -22.48
C ILE A 75 -9.98 5.06 -22.09
N PRO A 76 -10.87 6.00 -21.72
CA PRO A 76 -12.28 5.70 -21.52
C PRO A 76 -13.01 5.55 -22.87
N GLU A 77 -14.27 5.14 -22.82
CA GLU A 77 -15.24 5.18 -23.91
C GLU A 77 -15.35 6.61 -24.48
N SER A 78 -15.67 6.72 -25.76
CA SER A 78 -15.76 8.03 -26.43
C SER A 78 -16.80 8.92 -25.76
N GLY A 79 -16.40 10.13 -25.34
CA GLY A 79 -17.26 11.08 -24.63
C GLY A 79 -17.29 10.88 -23.11
N TRP A 80 -16.62 9.85 -22.59
CA TRP A 80 -16.53 9.54 -21.17
C TRP A 80 -15.20 10.01 -20.59
N LEU A 81 -15.14 10.03 -19.27
CA LEU A 81 -13.96 10.33 -18.47
C LEU A 81 -13.44 9.07 -17.82
N LEU A 82 -12.12 8.94 -17.73
CA LEU A 82 -11.51 7.96 -16.84
C LEU A 82 -11.30 8.64 -15.49
N VAL A 83 -11.77 8.01 -14.42
CA VAL A 83 -11.69 8.54 -13.05
C VAL A 83 -10.83 7.63 -12.21
N SER A 84 -9.86 8.19 -11.49
CA SER A 84 -9.11 7.50 -10.44
C SER A 84 -9.54 8.03 -9.09
N ALA A 85 -9.80 7.13 -8.15
CA ALA A 85 -10.02 7.43 -6.74
C ALA A 85 -9.03 6.61 -5.91
N ASP A 86 -8.08 7.28 -5.25
CA ASP A 86 -6.94 6.66 -4.57
C ASP A 86 -6.91 7.07 -3.09
N TYR A 87 -6.79 6.11 -2.18
CA TYR A 87 -6.67 6.45 -0.76
C TYR A 87 -5.30 7.07 -0.45
N SER A 88 -5.32 8.24 0.17
CA SER A 88 -4.10 8.91 0.60
C SER A 88 -3.51 8.22 1.84
N GLN A 89 -2.39 7.52 1.65
CA GLN A 89 -1.58 6.91 2.71
C GLN A 89 -2.36 5.90 3.57
N ILE A 90 -3.23 5.08 2.96
CA ILE A 90 -4.16 4.21 3.69
C ILE A 90 -3.49 3.30 4.72
N GLU A 91 -2.34 2.71 4.39
CA GLU A 91 -1.64 1.80 5.30
C GLU A 91 -1.08 2.53 6.53
N LEU A 92 -0.62 3.79 6.40
CA LEU A 92 -0.16 4.58 7.55
C LEU A 92 -1.33 5.03 8.42
N ARG A 93 -2.48 5.38 7.83
CA ARG A 93 -3.71 5.69 8.57
C ARG A 93 -4.21 4.48 9.36
N ILE A 94 -4.19 3.31 8.74
CA ILE A 94 -4.51 2.04 9.40
C ILE A 94 -3.51 1.74 10.51
N LEU A 95 -2.20 1.95 10.29
CA LEU A 95 -1.20 1.78 11.33
C LEU A 95 -1.49 2.71 12.52
N ALA A 96 -1.75 3.99 12.27
CA ALA A 96 -2.08 4.97 13.32
C ALA A 96 -3.34 4.54 14.10
N HIS A 97 -4.34 3.99 13.42
CA HIS A 97 -5.53 3.44 14.06
C HIS A 97 -5.23 2.18 14.88
N LEU A 98 -4.43 1.25 14.38
CA LEU A 98 -4.15 -0.01 15.09
C LEU A 98 -3.20 0.21 16.28
N SER A 99 -2.24 1.12 16.16
CA SER A 99 -1.27 1.42 17.20
C SER A 99 -1.74 2.48 18.19
N GLN A 100 -2.75 3.29 17.83
CA GLN A 100 -3.21 4.44 18.61
C GLN A 100 -2.07 5.35 19.05
N GLU A 101 -1.09 5.56 18.17
CA GLU A 101 0.09 6.40 18.44
C GLU A 101 -0.32 7.87 18.43
N PRO A 102 -0.27 8.59 19.58
CA PRO A 102 -0.84 9.93 19.69
C PRO A 102 -0.34 10.90 18.63
N VAL A 103 0.97 10.88 18.34
CA VAL A 103 1.57 11.78 17.35
C VAL A 103 1.01 11.55 15.95
N LEU A 104 0.78 10.29 15.56
CA LEU A 104 0.21 9.97 14.24
C LEU A 104 -1.28 10.26 14.17
N VAL A 105 -2.02 9.94 15.24
CA VAL A 105 -3.45 10.20 15.32
C VAL A 105 -3.73 11.70 15.26
N GLU A 106 -3.00 12.49 16.05
CA GLU A 106 -3.12 13.95 16.07
C GLU A 106 -2.79 14.55 14.70
N ALA A 107 -1.64 14.19 14.11
CA ALA A 107 -1.23 14.69 12.80
C ALA A 107 -2.30 14.41 11.71
N TYR A 108 -2.87 13.20 11.68
CA TYR A 108 -3.93 12.90 10.71
C TYR A 108 -5.24 13.63 10.98
N CYS A 109 -5.64 13.81 12.24
CA CYS A 109 -6.85 14.54 12.61
C CYS A 109 -6.73 16.05 12.33
N GLN A 110 -5.53 16.61 12.42
CA GLN A 110 -5.25 18.01 12.09
C GLN A 110 -4.97 18.25 10.60
N GLY A 111 -4.96 17.19 9.78
CA GLY A 111 -4.68 17.29 8.35
C GLY A 111 -3.21 17.60 8.02
N GLU A 112 -2.29 17.30 8.96
CA GLU A 112 -0.87 17.51 8.77
C GLU A 112 -0.26 16.47 7.83
N ASP A 113 0.85 16.85 7.18
CA ASP A 113 1.64 15.92 6.40
C ASP A 113 2.52 15.06 7.31
N VAL A 114 2.08 13.83 7.57
CA VAL A 114 2.76 12.87 8.45
C VAL A 114 4.22 12.61 8.05
N HIS A 115 4.56 12.67 6.76
CA HIS A 115 5.96 12.54 6.34
C HIS A 115 6.82 13.71 6.83
N SER A 116 6.25 14.91 6.83
CA SER A 116 6.89 16.11 7.35
C SER A 116 6.99 16.06 8.87
N VAL A 117 5.91 15.65 9.56
CA VAL A 117 5.93 15.45 11.02
C VAL A 117 7.03 14.48 11.44
N THR A 118 7.12 13.33 10.78
CA THR A 118 8.18 12.35 11.01
C THR A 118 9.56 12.93 10.76
N ALA A 119 9.76 13.67 9.66
CA ALA A 119 11.04 14.28 9.37
C ALA A 119 11.45 15.28 10.46
N LYS A 120 10.54 16.18 10.88
CA LYS A 120 10.80 17.15 11.95
C LYS A 120 11.24 16.47 13.25
N ILE A 121 10.57 15.38 13.62
CA ILE A 121 10.89 14.59 14.82
C ILE A 121 12.29 13.97 14.72
N VAL A 122 12.60 13.34 13.59
CA VAL A 122 13.84 12.58 13.45
C VAL A 122 15.05 13.52 13.30
N PHE A 123 14.87 14.64 12.58
CA PHE A 123 15.89 15.67 12.42
C PHE A 123 15.97 16.68 13.57
N ASP A 124 15.00 16.66 14.48
CA ASP A 124 14.92 17.55 15.65
C ASP A 124 14.92 19.05 15.29
N ARG A 125 14.05 19.43 14.34
CA ARG A 125 13.86 20.83 13.88
C ARG A 125 12.49 21.05 13.25
N ASP A 126 12.00 22.29 13.31
CA ASP A 126 10.67 22.66 12.80
C ASP A 126 10.61 22.85 11.29
N GLU A 127 11.70 23.32 10.69
CA GLU A 127 11.82 23.51 9.25
C GLU A 127 12.56 22.34 8.61
N ILE A 128 11.98 21.77 7.56
CA ILE A 128 12.56 20.65 6.82
C ILE A 128 12.60 20.95 5.33
N THR A 129 13.62 20.41 4.66
CA THR A 129 13.72 20.47 3.20
C THR A 129 12.85 19.40 2.54
N PRO A 130 12.51 19.53 1.23
CA PRO A 130 11.81 18.48 0.49
C PRO A 130 12.55 17.13 0.49
N GLN A 131 13.89 17.16 0.56
CA GLN A 131 14.73 15.97 0.65
C GLN A 131 14.54 15.27 2.01
N GLU A 132 14.51 16.04 3.09
CA GLU A 132 14.28 15.54 4.45
C GLU A 132 12.86 14.99 4.64
N ARG A 133 11.86 15.65 4.06
CA ARG A 133 10.50 15.11 3.97
C ARG A 133 10.48 13.76 3.26
N ASN A 134 11.22 13.60 2.17
CA ASN A 134 11.31 12.32 1.45
C ASN A 134 12.02 11.23 2.28
N LEU A 135 12.95 11.60 3.15
CA LEU A 135 13.52 10.69 4.15
C LEU A 135 12.47 10.27 5.19
N GLY A 136 11.64 11.22 5.67
CA GLY A 136 10.46 10.95 6.51
C GLY A 136 9.47 9.97 5.86
N LYS A 137 9.25 10.11 4.54
CA LYS A 137 8.48 9.14 3.76
C LYS A 137 9.13 7.76 3.74
N THR A 138 10.43 7.71 3.48
CA THR A 138 11.19 6.46 3.39
C THR A 138 11.18 5.70 4.70
N ILE A 139 11.34 6.37 5.84
CA ILE A 139 11.30 5.73 7.16
C ILE A 139 9.90 5.24 7.52
N ASN A 140 8.84 6.02 7.23
CA ASN A 140 7.47 5.60 7.52
C ASN A 140 7.07 4.31 6.80
N PHE A 141 7.33 4.24 5.49
CA PHE A 141 7.10 3.00 4.75
C PHE A 141 8.10 1.90 5.12
N GLY A 142 9.36 2.26 5.41
CA GLY A 142 10.36 1.31 5.84
C GLY A 142 9.97 0.60 7.14
N VAL A 143 9.52 1.34 8.15
CA VAL A 143 9.15 0.79 9.46
C VAL A 143 7.90 -0.07 9.35
N ILE A 144 6.87 0.34 8.60
CA ILE A 144 5.72 -0.51 8.28
C ILE A 144 6.20 -1.86 7.75
N TYR A 145 7.26 -1.92 6.95
CA TYR A 145 7.74 -3.16 6.36
C TYR A 145 8.92 -3.82 7.11
N GLY A 146 9.20 -3.41 8.35
CA GLY A 146 10.25 -4.02 9.17
C GLY A 146 11.68 -3.75 8.65
N MET A 147 11.90 -2.59 8.04
CA MET A 147 13.21 -2.10 7.64
C MET A 147 14.09 -1.82 8.87
N GLY A 148 15.27 -2.44 8.93
CA GLY A 148 16.28 -2.16 9.95
C GLY A 148 17.24 -1.02 9.55
N ALA A 149 18.06 -0.56 10.50
CA ALA A 149 18.94 0.62 10.35
C ALA A 149 19.89 0.54 9.15
N GLN A 150 20.48 -0.62 8.89
CA GLN A 150 21.37 -0.81 7.74
C GLN A 150 20.65 -0.62 6.40
N ARG A 151 19.41 -1.15 6.29
CA ARG A 151 18.62 -1.01 5.07
C ARG A 151 18.14 0.43 4.89
N PHE A 152 17.75 1.08 5.99
CA PHE A 152 17.38 2.50 5.98
C PHE A 152 18.55 3.39 5.56
N ALA A 153 19.72 3.25 6.17
CA ALA A 153 20.92 4.00 5.82
C ALA A 153 21.23 3.88 4.32
N ARG A 154 21.19 2.65 3.78
CA ARG A 154 21.42 2.39 2.36
C ARG A 154 20.36 3.02 1.46
N SER A 155 19.08 2.96 1.80
CA SER A 155 18.01 3.57 1.00
C SER A 155 18.01 5.09 1.05
N SER A 156 18.52 5.65 2.14
CA SER A 156 18.51 7.08 2.44
C SER A 156 19.82 7.78 2.07
N GLY A 157 20.85 7.05 1.64
CA GLY A 157 22.18 7.60 1.36
C GLY A 157 22.92 8.11 2.61
N LEU A 158 22.53 7.65 3.80
CA LEU A 158 23.10 8.07 5.08
C LEU A 158 24.16 7.06 5.56
N SER A 159 25.02 7.49 6.50
CA SER A 159 25.91 6.56 7.21
C SER A 159 25.09 5.58 8.06
N VAL A 160 25.66 4.40 8.36
CA VAL A 160 24.99 3.40 9.21
C VAL A 160 24.77 3.91 10.63
N GLU A 161 25.71 4.71 11.16
CA GLU A 161 25.62 5.35 12.47
C GLU A 161 24.42 6.31 12.53
N LEU A 162 24.33 7.23 11.57
CA LEU A 162 23.22 8.17 11.49
C LEU A 162 21.89 7.42 11.27
N GLY A 163 21.89 6.37 10.46
CA GLY A 163 20.71 5.52 10.27
C GLY A 163 20.24 4.80 11.55
N LYS A 164 21.16 4.45 12.47
CA LYS A 164 20.79 3.88 13.78
C LYS A 164 20.16 4.94 14.67
N ASP A 165 20.78 6.11 14.77
CA ASP A 165 20.27 7.23 15.58
C ASP A 165 18.87 7.64 15.13
N PHE A 166 18.63 7.67 13.81
CA PHE A 166 17.33 7.98 13.23
C PHE A 166 16.27 6.97 13.64
N ILE A 167 16.57 5.67 13.55
CA ILE A 167 15.62 4.63 13.95
C ILE A 167 15.37 4.65 15.45
N GLU A 168 16.37 4.95 16.26
CA GLU A 168 16.22 5.02 17.72
C GLU A 168 15.31 6.19 18.12
N LYS A 169 15.56 7.40 17.60
CA LYS A 169 14.66 8.56 17.80
C LYS A 169 13.24 8.27 17.33
N TYR A 170 13.11 7.64 16.16
CA TYR A 170 11.83 7.24 15.61
C TYR A 170 11.10 6.23 16.52
N ARG A 171 11.81 5.23 17.06
CA ARG A 171 11.26 4.24 17.99
C ARG A 171 10.79 4.87 19.29
N GLN A 172 11.56 5.82 19.83
CA GLN A 172 11.19 6.53 21.05
C GLN A 172 9.93 7.38 20.86
N LYS A 173 9.82 8.05 19.72
CA LYS A 173 8.71 8.96 19.42
C LYS A 173 7.44 8.25 18.97
N TYR A 174 7.57 7.08 18.35
CA TYR A 174 6.45 6.24 17.93
C TYR A 174 6.40 4.92 18.72
N ALA A 175 6.55 5.00 20.04
CA ALA A 175 6.66 3.83 20.90
C ALA A 175 5.46 2.87 20.78
N ARG A 176 4.24 3.38 20.58
CA ARG A 176 3.05 2.53 20.45
C ARG A 176 3.01 1.80 19.10
N VAL A 177 3.59 2.38 18.05
CA VAL A 177 3.78 1.68 16.76
C VAL A 177 4.63 0.44 16.97
N PHE A 178 5.78 0.56 17.63
CA PHE A 178 6.68 -0.59 17.85
C PHE A 178 6.07 -1.61 18.81
N ALA A 179 5.41 -1.16 19.88
CA ALA A 179 4.67 -2.04 20.79
C ALA A 179 3.59 -2.84 20.03
N TYR A 180 2.85 -2.19 19.13
CA TYR A 180 1.88 -2.85 18.27
C TYR A 180 2.52 -3.89 17.33
N LEU A 181 3.59 -3.52 16.61
CA LEU A 181 4.28 -4.44 15.70
C LEU A 181 4.90 -5.65 16.43
N GLU A 182 5.39 -5.44 17.65
CA GLU A 182 5.89 -6.52 18.52
C GLU A 182 4.75 -7.40 19.03
N LYS A 183 3.62 -6.81 19.44
CA LYS A 183 2.41 -7.55 19.81
C LYS A 183 1.95 -8.49 18.69
N MET A 184 1.86 -8.00 17.45
CA MET A 184 1.46 -8.84 16.30
C MET A 184 2.39 -10.03 16.06
N LYS A 185 3.70 -9.87 16.34
CA LYS A 185 4.65 -10.99 16.27
C LYS A 185 4.40 -12.02 17.37
N LYS A 186 4.13 -11.56 18.59
CA LYS A 186 3.83 -12.42 19.73
C LYS A 186 2.53 -13.20 19.49
N GLU A 187 1.47 -12.53 19.04
CA GLU A 187 0.21 -13.18 18.67
C GLU A 187 0.40 -14.19 17.54
N ALA A 188 1.19 -13.87 16.50
CA ALA A 188 1.47 -14.85 15.46
C ALA A 188 2.14 -16.13 15.98
N ILE A 189 3.06 -16.01 16.94
CA ILE A 189 3.74 -17.16 17.58
C ILE A 189 2.77 -17.94 18.45
N ALA A 190 2.07 -17.25 19.36
CA ALA A 190 1.17 -17.84 20.34
C ALA A 190 -0.08 -18.45 19.69
N ASP A 191 -0.80 -17.66 18.89
CA ASP A 191 -2.10 -18.05 18.33
C ASP A 191 -1.98 -18.74 16.97
N GLY A 192 -0.81 -18.62 16.31
CA GLY A 192 -0.58 -19.14 14.97
C GLY A 192 -1.19 -18.29 13.86
N TYR A 193 -1.81 -17.15 14.18
CA TYR A 193 -2.35 -16.21 13.19
C TYR A 193 -2.41 -14.78 13.75
N VAL A 194 -2.66 -13.83 12.86
CA VAL A 194 -3.03 -12.44 13.20
C VAL A 194 -4.30 -12.04 12.46
N THR A 195 -4.99 -11.00 12.92
CA THR A 195 -6.26 -10.55 12.33
C THR A 195 -6.23 -9.10 11.84
N THR A 196 -6.99 -8.82 10.78
CA THR A 196 -7.32 -7.45 10.37
C THR A 196 -8.33 -6.81 11.33
N ILE A 197 -8.63 -5.52 11.15
CA ILE A 197 -9.70 -4.79 11.86
C ILE A 197 -11.05 -5.54 11.78
N PHE A 198 -11.30 -6.23 10.67
CA PHE A 198 -12.54 -6.97 10.40
C PHE A 198 -12.42 -8.48 10.67
N GLY A 199 -11.36 -8.92 11.35
CA GLY A 199 -11.21 -10.31 11.77
C GLY A 199 -10.72 -11.29 10.70
N ARG A 200 -10.30 -10.82 9.51
CA ARG A 200 -9.65 -11.69 8.52
C ARG A 200 -8.35 -12.24 9.10
N ARG A 201 -8.20 -13.56 9.09
CA ARG A 201 -7.01 -14.24 9.61
C ARG A 201 -5.96 -14.47 8.53
N ARG A 202 -4.70 -14.32 8.90
CA ARG A 202 -3.56 -14.91 8.18
C ARG A 202 -2.79 -15.81 9.13
N TYR A 203 -2.67 -17.08 8.78
CA TYR A 203 -1.96 -18.08 9.57
C TYR A 203 -0.45 -18.06 9.27
N PHE A 204 0.33 -18.42 10.29
CA PHE A 204 1.79 -18.47 10.24
C PHE A 204 2.29 -19.79 10.82
N ASP A 205 2.98 -20.55 9.97
CA ASP A 205 3.66 -21.78 10.36
C ASP A 205 5.15 -21.52 10.39
N PHE A 206 5.70 -21.44 11.60
CA PHE A 206 7.13 -21.22 11.80
C PHE A 206 7.91 -22.51 11.56
N ALA A 207 9.10 -22.38 11.00
CA ALA A 207 9.97 -23.50 10.69
C ALA A 207 10.70 -24.04 11.91
N SER A 208 10.99 -23.20 12.92
CA SER A 208 11.73 -23.62 14.11
C SER A 208 10.82 -24.23 15.18
N ASP A 209 11.23 -25.41 15.68
CA ASP A 209 10.57 -26.09 16.80
C ASP A 209 10.46 -25.21 18.05
N HIS A 210 11.44 -24.32 18.27
CA HIS A 210 11.41 -23.42 19.41
C HIS A 210 10.23 -22.44 19.35
N LEU A 211 9.94 -21.85 18.18
CA LEU A 211 8.76 -20.98 18.03
C LEU A 211 7.47 -21.79 18.06
N ASN A 212 7.44 -22.97 17.45
CA ASN A 212 6.25 -23.83 17.47
C ASN A 212 5.87 -24.31 18.88
N LYS A 213 6.85 -24.52 19.77
CA LYS A 213 6.61 -24.85 21.19
C LYS A 213 5.97 -23.73 22.00
N LEU A 214 6.03 -22.49 21.50
CA LEU A 214 5.38 -21.34 22.13
C LEU A 214 3.91 -21.19 21.68
N ARG A 215 3.42 -22.03 20.76
CA ARG A 215 2.00 -22.00 20.36
C ARG A 215 1.11 -22.36 21.55
N GLY A 216 0.07 -21.57 21.77
CA GLY A 216 -0.88 -21.69 22.88
C GLY A 216 -0.44 -21.06 24.20
N CYS A 217 0.74 -20.43 24.28
CA CYS A 217 1.11 -19.64 25.45
C CYS A 217 0.43 -18.27 25.44
N ASN A 218 0.49 -17.54 26.55
CA ASN A 218 0.07 -16.14 26.56
C ASN A 218 1.08 -15.29 25.74
N PRO A 219 0.64 -14.53 24.72
CA PRO A 219 1.51 -13.67 23.93
C PRO A 219 2.41 -12.75 24.76
N ASP A 220 1.91 -12.24 25.90
CA ASP A 220 2.65 -11.29 26.73
C ASP A 220 3.92 -11.89 27.36
N ASP A 221 3.92 -13.21 27.58
CA ASP A 221 5.06 -13.96 28.15
C ASP A 221 6.20 -14.16 27.14
N ILE A 222 5.95 -13.92 25.85
CA ILE A 222 6.96 -14.09 24.79
C ILE A 222 7.93 -12.91 24.80
N LYS A 223 9.20 -13.21 25.03
CA LYS A 223 10.30 -12.24 24.97
C LYS A 223 11.02 -12.28 23.63
N LEU A 224 10.56 -11.46 22.68
CA LEU A 224 11.08 -11.46 21.29
C LEU A 224 12.59 -11.23 21.18
N ASN A 225 13.17 -10.48 22.10
CA ASN A 225 14.61 -10.18 22.19
C ASN A 225 15.47 -11.39 22.60
N GLU A 226 14.90 -12.37 23.30
CA GLU A 226 15.57 -13.62 23.66
C GLU A 226 15.48 -14.67 22.54
N LEU A 227 14.59 -14.46 21.56
CA LEU A 227 14.42 -15.35 20.41
C LEU A 227 15.53 -15.13 19.39
N LYS A 228 16.01 -16.24 18.81
CA LYS A 228 16.97 -16.24 17.69
C LYS A 228 16.35 -16.91 16.47
N PRO A 229 15.38 -16.24 15.79
CA PRO A 229 14.72 -16.82 14.63
C PRO A 229 15.72 -16.97 13.48
N ASN A 230 15.59 -18.07 12.74
CA ASN A 230 16.28 -18.20 11.45
C ASN A 230 15.74 -17.16 10.44
N ASN A 231 16.37 -17.06 9.27
CA ASN A 231 15.98 -16.08 8.25
C ASN A 231 14.51 -16.22 7.80
N THR A 232 14.00 -17.45 7.69
CA THR A 232 12.62 -17.74 7.26
C THR A 232 11.62 -17.25 8.32
N ASP A 233 11.83 -17.63 9.58
CA ASP A 233 10.98 -17.21 10.69
C ASP A 233 11.02 -15.70 10.89
N ALA A 234 12.19 -15.06 10.73
CA ALA A 234 12.30 -13.62 10.77
C ALA A 234 11.51 -12.92 9.64
N GLN A 235 11.38 -13.55 8.47
CA GLN A 235 10.50 -13.06 7.40
C GLN A 235 9.02 -13.26 7.76
N LEU A 236 8.65 -14.40 8.33
CA LEU A 236 7.28 -14.66 8.80
C LEU A 236 6.86 -13.68 9.90
N LEU A 237 7.72 -13.40 10.88
CA LEU A 237 7.45 -12.42 11.93
C LEU A 237 7.28 -11.00 11.37
N ARG A 238 8.05 -10.59 10.36
CA ARG A 238 7.80 -9.32 9.65
C ARG A 238 6.46 -9.36 8.92
N ALA A 239 6.16 -10.46 8.26
CA ALA A 239 4.90 -10.61 7.53
C ALA A 239 3.68 -10.62 8.47
N ALA A 240 3.82 -11.15 9.69
CA ALA A 240 2.82 -11.10 10.75
C ALA A 240 2.55 -9.68 11.23
N ALA A 241 3.60 -8.89 11.49
CA ALA A 241 3.45 -7.50 11.89
C ALA A 241 2.70 -6.65 10.84
N ASN A 242 2.88 -6.97 9.55
CA ASN A 242 2.34 -6.15 8.46
C ASN A 242 0.97 -6.64 7.94
N ALA A 243 0.64 -7.91 8.18
CA ALA A 243 -0.56 -8.54 7.66
C ALA A 243 -1.87 -7.84 8.10
N PRO A 244 -2.04 -7.43 9.37
CA PRO A 244 -3.22 -6.68 9.79
C PRO A 244 -3.36 -5.35 9.06
N ILE A 245 -2.26 -4.63 8.83
CA ILE A 245 -2.25 -3.31 8.16
C ILE A 245 -2.67 -3.49 6.70
N GLN A 246 -1.95 -4.35 5.98
CA GLN A 246 -2.19 -4.60 4.56
C GLN A 246 -3.57 -5.24 4.31
N GLY A 247 -3.96 -6.18 5.17
CA GLY A 247 -5.24 -6.87 5.05
C GLY A 247 -6.41 -5.96 5.39
N SER A 248 -6.28 -5.08 6.38
CA SER A 248 -7.33 -4.08 6.66
C SER A 248 -7.47 -3.10 5.51
N SER A 249 -6.39 -2.71 4.84
CA SER A 249 -6.46 -1.89 3.61
C SER A 249 -7.26 -2.62 2.52
N ALA A 250 -7.04 -3.92 2.35
CA ALA A 250 -7.80 -4.74 1.41
C ALA A 250 -9.28 -4.88 1.79
N ASP A 251 -9.58 -5.02 3.09
CA ASP A 251 -10.96 -5.10 3.58
C ASP A 251 -11.70 -3.76 3.36
N ILE A 252 -11.06 -2.63 3.67
CA ILE A 252 -11.63 -1.28 3.51
C ILE A 252 -11.97 -0.99 2.05
N ILE A 253 -11.04 -1.23 1.12
CA ILE A 253 -11.34 -0.97 -0.29
C ILE A 253 -12.42 -1.91 -0.82
N LYS A 254 -12.49 -3.17 -0.37
CA LYS A 254 -13.58 -4.09 -0.76
C LYS A 254 -14.93 -3.61 -0.24
N ILE A 255 -15.00 -3.13 1.00
CA ILE A 255 -16.22 -2.53 1.56
C ILE A 255 -16.62 -1.30 0.72
N ALA A 256 -15.66 -0.44 0.38
CA ALA A 256 -15.91 0.72 -0.47
C ALA A 256 -16.42 0.31 -1.86
N THR A 257 -15.81 -0.69 -2.49
CA THR A 257 -16.23 -1.24 -3.78
C THR A 257 -17.67 -1.76 -3.74
N ILE A 258 -18.08 -2.48 -2.68
CA ILE A 258 -19.45 -2.98 -2.55
C ILE A 258 -20.45 -1.81 -2.43
N LYS A 259 -20.14 -0.81 -1.59
CA LYS A 259 -20.98 0.39 -1.44
C LYS A 259 -21.11 1.17 -2.75
N LEU A 260 -19.99 1.36 -3.45
CA LEU A 260 -19.97 2.03 -4.74
C LEU A 260 -20.72 1.24 -5.81
N HIS A 261 -20.61 -0.09 -5.81
CA HIS A 261 -21.36 -0.92 -6.74
C HIS A 261 -22.87 -0.67 -6.62
N GLN A 262 -23.40 -0.52 -5.40
CA GLN A 262 -24.83 -0.19 -5.19
C GLN A 262 -25.19 1.19 -5.76
N ILE A 263 -24.35 2.20 -5.55
CA ILE A 263 -24.55 3.56 -6.10
C ILE A 263 -24.58 3.54 -7.63
N LEU A 264 -23.69 2.75 -8.25
CA LEU A 264 -23.54 2.69 -9.70
C LEU A 264 -24.65 1.89 -10.40
N GLN A 265 -25.52 1.16 -9.69
CA GLN A 265 -26.59 0.36 -10.34
C GLN A 265 -27.59 1.18 -11.14
N SER A 266 -27.81 2.44 -10.76
CA SER A 266 -28.71 3.38 -11.45
C SER A 266 -27.98 4.32 -12.41
N LYS A 267 -26.69 4.10 -12.65
CA LYS A 267 -25.79 4.97 -13.41
C LYS A 267 -25.26 4.25 -14.64
N GLN A 268 -24.82 5.02 -15.62
CA GLN A 268 -24.09 4.47 -16.76
C GLN A 268 -22.62 4.25 -16.41
N ALA A 269 -22.07 5.02 -15.46
CA ALA A 269 -20.71 4.87 -14.96
C ALA A 269 -20.36 3.42 -14.55
N ARG A 270 -19.13 3.01 -14.84
CA ARG A 270 -18.63 1.65 -14.63
C ARG A 270 -17.37 1.67 -13.78
N LEU A 271 -17.34 0.86 -12.73
CA LEU A 271 -16.08 0.52 -12.07
C LEU A 271 -15.31 -0.47 -12.95
N LEU A 272 -14.11 -0.09 -13.41
CA LEU A 272 -13.29 -0.88 -14.32
C LEU A 272 -12.23 -1.71 -13.60
N LEU A 273 -11.43 -1.08 -12.73
CA LEU A 273 -10.25 -1.70 -12.12
C LEU A 273 -10.15 -1.38 -10.63
N GLN A 274 -9.57 -2.33 -9.89
CA GLN A 274 -9.01 -2.07 -8.57
C GLN A 274 -7.49 -2.29 -8.60
N VAL A 275 -6.73 -1.24 -8.33
CA VAL A 275 -5.26 -1.28 -8.26
C VAL A 275 -4.81 -0.98 -6.84
N HIS A 276 -4.58 -2.04 -6.06
CA HIS A 276 -4.25 -1.92 -4.64
C HIS A 276 -5.35 -1.19 -3.86
N ASP A 277 -5.09 0.07 -3.49
CA ASP A 277 -5.94 1.03 -2.79
C ASP A 277 -6.59 2.08 -3.70
N GLU A 278 -6.44 1.93 -5.02
CA GLU A 278 -7.03 2.78 -6.06
C GLU A 278 -8.19 2.06 -6.77
N LEU A 279 -9.28 2.79 -7.04
CA LEU A 279 -10.39 2.38 -7.90
C LEU A 279 -10.42 3.22 -9.18
N ILE A 280 -10.55 2.56 -10.33
CA ILE A 280 -10.62 3.19 -11.64
C ILE A 280 -12.02 3.02 -12.21
N PHE A 281 -12.63 4.12 -12.61
CA PHE A 281 -13.95 4.15 -13.22
C PHE A 281 -13.89 4.73 -14.63
N GLU A 282 -14.91 4.41 -15.40
CA GLU A 282 -15.27 5.11 -16.62
C GLU A 282 -16.61 5.77 -16.35
N VAL A 283 -16.71 7.08 -16.54
CA VAL A 283 -17.86 7.88 -16.13
C VAL A 283 -18.31 8.75 -17.32
N PRO A 284 -19.59 8.73 -17.73
CA PRO A 284 -20.07 9.68 -18.72
C PRO A 284 -19.87 11.11 -18.22
N SER A 285 -19.51 12.03 -19.11
CA SER A 285 -19.18 13.40 -18.71
C SER A 285 -20.33 14.10 -17.98
N GLU A 286 -21.57 13.77 -18.32
CA GLU A 286 -22.79 14.28 -17.70
C GLU A 286 -23.05 13.75 -16.28
N GLU A 287 -22.52 12.58 -15.91
CA GLU A 287 -22.68 12.00 -14.57
C GLU A 287 -21.58 12.45 -13.59
N TRP A 288 -20.52 13.11 -14.09
CA TRP A 288 -19.31 13.39 -13.33
C TRP A 288 -19.54 14.31 -12.12
N GLU A 289 -20.22 15.44 -12.32
CA GLU A 289 -20.47 16.42 -11.24
C GLU A 289 -21.25 15.79 -10.07
N GLU A 290 -22.15 14.85 -10.37
CA GLU A 290 -22.94 14.14 -9.37
C GLU A 290 -22.14 13.02 -8.69
N LEU A 291 -21.36 12.26 -9.46
CA LEU A 291 -20.65 11.07 -8.96
C LEU A 291 -19.35 11.37 -8.24
N GLN A 292 -18.63 12.43 -8.60
CA GLN A 292 -17.37 12.78 -7.94
C GLN A 292 -17.50 12.86 -6.41
N PRO A 293 -18.42 13.66 -5.82
CA PRO A 293 -18.56 13.74 -4.37
C PRO A 293 -19.07 12.42 -3.75
N GLN A 294 -19.90 11.67 -4.47
CA GLN A 294 -20.40 10.37 -3.99
C GLN A 294 -19.28 9.33 -3.91
N ILE A 295 -18.41 9.26 -4.93
CA ILE A 295 -17.25 8.37 -4.94
C ILE A 295 -16.33 8.69 -3.77
N LYS A 296 -15.96 9.97 -3.64
CA LYS A 296 -15.08 10.45 -2.58
C LYS A 296 -15.66 10.12 -1.19
N SER A 297 -16.87 10.58 -0.92
CA SER A 297 -17.54 10.38 0.37
C SER A 297 -17.74 8.91 0.71
N THR A 298 -18.09 8.07 -0.26
CA THR A 298 -18.31 6.63 -0.03
C THR A 298 -17.03 5.92 0.37
N MET A 299 -15.91 6.27 -0.25
CA MET A 299 -14.61 5.70 0.10
C MET A 299 -14.09 6.26 1.43
N GLU A 300 -14.13 7.58 1.64
CA GLU A 300 -13.69 8.20 2.90
C GLU A 300 -14.50 7.69 4.11
N ASN A 301 -15.78 7.35 3.90
CA ASN A 301 -16.68 6.81 4.93
C ASN A 301 -16.95 5.30 4.76
N ALA A 302 -16.05 4.58 4.07
CA ALA A 302 -16.20 3.14 3.88
C ALA A 302 -16.25 2.41 5.23
N VAL A 303 -15.44 2.86 6.19
CA VAL A 303 -15.34 2.34 7.55
C VAL A 303 -15.08 3.50 8.52
N ASN A 304 -15.32 3.29 9.82
CA ASN A 304 -14.97 4.27 10.84
C ASN A 304 -13.61 3.89 11.48
N LEU A 305 -12.64 4.79 11.43
CA LEU A 305 -11.34 4.67 12.10
C LEU A 305 -11.17 5.84 13.07
N SER A 306 -10.16 5.77 13.94
CA SER A 306 -9.79 6.87 14.85
C SER A 306 -9.08 8.03 14.14
N VAL A 307 -8.76 7.87 12.85
CA VAL A 307 -8.18 8.90 11.99
C VAL A 307 -9.02 8.98 10.70
N PRO A 308 -9.22 10.16 10.10
CA PRO A 308 -10.01 10.27 8.88
C PRO A 308 -9.34 9.51 7.73
N LEU A 309 -10.14 8.86 6.88
CA LEU A 309 -9.67 8.41 5.57
C LEU A 309 -9.79 9.57 4.58
N VAL A 310 -8.82 9.69 3.69
CA VAL A 310 -8.80 10.75 2.66
C VAL A 310 -8.63 10.10 1.31
N VAL A 311 -9.41 10.54 0.33
CA VAL A 311 -9.37 10.03 -1.04
C VAL A 311 -9.13 11.16 -2.03
N ASP A 312 -8.12 10.98 -2.85
CA ASP A 312 -7.81 11.84 -3.98
C ASP A 312 -8.59 11.32 -5.19
N VAL A 313 -9.55 12.11 -5.67
CA VAL A 313 -10.37 11.76 -6.85
C VAL A 313 -10.04 12.70 -7.99
N ARG A 314 -9.63 12.15 -9.13
CA ARG A 314 -9.24 12.89 -10.34
C ARG A 314 -9.84 12.25 -11.58
N ALA A 315 -10.15 13.07 -12.57
CA ALA A 315 -10.68 12.65 -13.85
C ALA A 315 -9.75 13.09 -14.98
N GLY A 316 -9.66 12.30 -16.04
CA GLY A 316 -8.82 12.58 -17.19
C GLY A 316 -9.28 11.84 -18.45
N LYS A 317 -8.67 12.18 -19.57
CA LYS A 317 -8.93 11.53 -20.87
C LYS A 317 -8.23 10.17 -21.01
N ASN A 318 -7.37 9.84 -20.07
CA ASN A 318 -6.68 8.56 -19.97
C ASN A 318 -6.20 8.37 -18.52
N TRP A 319 -5.66 7.19 -18.22
CA TRP A 319 -5.23 6.85 -16.86
C TRP A 319 -4.06 7.68 -16.34
N MET A 320 -3.18 8.18 -17.22
CA MET A 320 -2.12 9.06 -16.76
C MET A 320 -2.67 10.44 -16.35
N ASP A 321 -3.61 10.99 -17.13
CA ASP A 321 -4.23 12.30 -16.85
C ASP A 321 -5.15 12.25 -15.62
N ALA A 322 -5.71 11.07 -15.32
CA ALA A 322 -6.53 10.85 -14.15
C ALA A 322 -5.72 10.59 -12.85
N LYS A 323 -4.37 10.58 -12.90
CA LYS A 323 -3.50 10.33 -11.74
C LYS A 323 -2.98 11.61 -11.07
#